data_AF-A0A7J6RP53-F1
#
_entry.id   AF-A0A7J6RP53-F1
#
_cell.length_a   1.000
_cell.length_b   1.000
_cell.length_c   1.000
_cell.angle_alpha   90.00
_cell.angle_beta   90.00
_cell.angle_gamma   90.00
#
_symmetry.space_group_name_H-M   'P 1'
#
loop_
_entity.id
_entity.type
_entity.pdbx_description
1 polymer ?
#
loop_
_entity_poly.entity_id
_entity_poly.type
_entity_poly.pdbx_seq_one_letter_code
_entity_poly.pdbx_strand_id
1 'polypeptide(L)'
;MLASSPMRRALETAQPLLNALAEGVDGIDFKGAFVQPQFYEFGGCFAPNPNPELPSDGEGRGCSMEGLAGAAFVGLSGMTAGEIQEEFGSEWQCSGSMEDGWYDPAQGRETLQQMLGRARKVVEWIYKMAASRDVDTLLVVTHQDFGCLVLRMLLNADHPQWLFNTSTTALEVTASFAPRVSSS
;
A
#
# COMPACT_ATOMS: atom_id res chain seq x y z
N MET A 1 -0.83 15.47 -7.01
CA MET A 1 -0.99 14.93 -5.64
C MET A 1 -0.08 13.72 -5.49
N LEU A 2 0.47 13.48 -4.29
CA LEU A 2 1.33 12.32 -4.00
C LEU A 2 0.67 11.40 -2.97
N ALA A 3 0.65 10.10 -3.26
CA ALA A 3 0.15 9.06 -2.38
C ALA A 3 1.24 8.00 -2.16
N SER A 4 1.51 7.64 -0.91
CA SER A 4 2.48 6.60 -0.60
C SER A 4 1.87 5.47 0.24
N SER A 5 2.43 4.28 0.08
CA SER A 5 2.27 3.18 1.01
C SER A 5 2.80 3.53 2.40
N PRO A 6 2.17 3.03 3.48
CA PRO A 6 2.62 3.32 4.84
C PRO A 6 3.86 2.52 5.27
N MET A 7 4.40 1.66 4.39
CA MET A 7 5.62 0.91 4.68
C MET A 7 6.83 1.84 4.54
N ARG A 8 7.72 1.85 5.55
CA ARG A 8 8.93 2.71 5.62
C ARG A 8 9.67 2.87 4.29
N ARG A 9 10.01 1.75 3.62
CA ARG A 9 10.71 1.76 2.32
C ARG A 9 10.02 2.56 1.21
N ALA A 10 8.68 2.61 1.21
CA ALA A 10 7.93 3.38 0.24
C ALA A 10 7.90 4.88 0.61
N LEU A 11 7.81 5.20 1.90
CA LEU A 11 7.95 6.57 2.39
C LEU A 11 9.35 7.13 2.10
N GLU A 12 10.41 6.35 2.34
CA GLU A 12 11.79 6.71 1.97
C GLU A 12 11.94 6.98 0.46
N THR A 13 11.27 6.20 -0.38
CA THR A 13 11.25 6.41 -1.84
C THR A 13 10.46 7.66 -2.22
N ALA A 14 9.35 7.94 -1.51
CA ALA A 14 8.46 9.06 -1.80
C ALA A 14 8.98 10.41 -1.25
N GLN A 15 9.80 10.40 -0.20
CA GLN A 15 10.24 11.62 0.49
C GLN A 15 10.97 12.62 -0.43
N PRO A 16 11.91 12.19 -1.30
CA PRO A 16 12.54 13.12 -2.23
C PRO A 16 11.55 13.73 -3.23
N LEU A 17 10.52 12.98 -3.62
CA LEU A 17 9.46 13.50 -4.50
C LEU A 17 8.59 14.53 -3.76
N LEU A 18 8.24 14.27 -2.51
CA LEU A 18 7.53 15.22 -1.66
C LEU A 18 8.32 16.52 -1.54
N ASN A 19 9.60 16.45 -1.18
CA ASN A 19 10.44 17.63 -1.01
C ASN A 19 10.50 18.45 -2.31
N ALA A 20 10.75 17.81 -3.45
CA ALA A 20 10.80 18.49 -4.75
C ALA A 20 9.45 19.15 -5.12
N LEU A 21 8.33 18.47 -4.87
CA LEU A 21 6.99 19.01 -5.14
C LEU A 21 6.63 20.17 -4.19
N ALA A 22 7.08 20.11 -2.94
CA ALA A 22 6.84 21.13 -1.93
C ALA A 22 7.69 22.40 -2.14
N GLU A 23 8.91 22.25 -2.66
CA GLU A 23 9.77 23.38 -3.09
C GLU A 23 9.18 24.14 -4.29
N GLY A 24 8.27 23.49 -5.02
CA GLY A 24 7.61 24.04 -6.19
C GLY A 24 8.29 23.58 -7.48
N VAL A 25 7.48 22.98 -8.35
CA VAL A 25 7.88 22.62 -9.71
C VAL A 25 7.07 23.48 -10.68
N ASP A 26 7.74 24.06 -11.66
CA ASP A 26 7.08 24.95 -12.62
C ASP A 26 5.91 24.24 -13.33
N GLY A 27 4.77 24.92 -13.40
CA GLY A 27 3.53 24.37 -13.94
C GLY A 27 2.81 23.30 -13.11
N ILE A 28 3.28 22.98 -11.89
CA ILE A 28 2.64 22.00 -11.00
C ILE A 28 2.00 22.70 -9.79
N ASP A 29 0.67 22.61 -9.69
CA ASP A 29 -0.08 22.96 -8.48
C ASP A 29 -0.16 21.75 -7.54
N PHE A 30 0.81 21.66 -6.61
CA PHE A 30 0.92 20.53 -5.70
C PHE A 30 -0.12 20.60 -4.57
N LYS A 31 -1.13 19.71 -4.65
CA LYS A 31 -2.22 19.61 -3.65
C LYS A 31 -1.84 18.96 -2.31
N GLY A 32 -0.60 18.48 -2.16
CA GLY A 32 -0.13 17.80 -0.96
C GLY A 32 0.12 16.29 -1.12
N ALA A 33 0.58 15.69 -0.02
CA ALA A 33 0.92 14.28 0.09
C ALA A 33 0.15 13.60 1.22
N PHE A 34 -0.22 12.34 1.01
CA PHE A 34 -0.90 11.54 2.01
C PHE A 34 -0.44 10.09 2.00
N VAL A 35 -0.56 9.45 3.15
CA VAL A 35 -0.27 8.03 3.33
C VAL A 35 -1.56 7.24 3.21
N GLN A 36 -1.58 6.29 2.27
CA GLN A 36 -2.75 5.48 1.99
C GLN A 36 -2.58 4.10 2.64
N PRO A 37 -3.26 3.79 3.76
CA PRO A 37 -3.11 2.50 4.46
C PRO A 37 -3.47 1.30 3.59
N GLN A 38 -4.15 1.47 2.47
CA GLN A 38 -4.44 0.38 1.54
C GLN A 38 -3.32 0.02 0.56
N PHE A 39 -2.18 0.74 0.56
CA PHE A 39 -1.11 0.57 -0.44
C PHE A 39 0.05 -0.34 0.03
N TYR A 40 -0.11 -1.11 1.11
CA TYR A 40 0.94 -2.03 1.59
C TYR A 40 1.14 -3.25 0.68
N GLU A 41 2.29 -3.92 0.80
CA GLU A 41 2.65 -5.08 -0.02
C GLU A 41 1.77 -6.31 0.29
N PHE A 42 1.59 -7.19 -0.69
CA PHE A 42 0.91 -8.45 -0.47
C PHE A 42 1.47 -9.20 0.76
N GLY A 43 0.55 -9.66 1.60
CA GLY A 43 0.88 -10.44 2.79
C GLY A 43 0.88 -9.61 4.07
N GLY A 44 0.98 -8.28 4.02
CA GLY A 44 0.87 -7.41 5.20
C GLY A 44 2.21 -6.97 5.78
N CYS A 45 2.26 -6.80 7.11
CA CYS A 45 3.43 -6.28 7.83
C CYS A 45 4.06 -7.38 8.69
N PHE A 46 5.18 -7.94 8.24
CA PHE A 46 5.87 -9.04 8.92
C PHE A 46 7.37 -8.78 8.98
N ALA A 47 7.99 -9.20 10.07
CA ALA A 47 9.44 -9.19 10.24
C ALA A 47 9.93 -10.59 10.63
N PRO A 48 11.19 -10.95 10.34
CA PRO A 48 11.78 -12.19 10.84
C PRO A 48 11.62 -12.32 12.36
N ASN A 49 11.17 -13.47 12.83
CA ASN A 49 11.09 -13.75 14.26
C ASN A 49 12.52 -13.86 14.81
N PRO A 50 12.92 -13.02 15.79
CA PRO A 50 14.25 -13.12 16.39
C PRO A 50 14.47 -14.42 17.18
N ASN A 51 13.40 -15.12 17.57
CA ASN A 51 13.44 -16.38 18.32
C ASN A 51 12.63 -17.47 17.59
N PRO A 52 13.14 -18.04 16.49
CA PRO A 52 12.41 -19.00 15.67
C PRO A 52 12.18 -20.37 16.35
N GLU A 53 12.85 -20.62 17.48
CA GLU A 53 12.72 -21.85 18.27
C GLU A 53 11.50 -21.87 19.20
N LEU A 54 10.85 -20.72 19.39
CA LEU A 54 9.61 -20.61 20.16
C LEU A 54 8.43 -20.49 19.19
N PRO A 55 7.51 -21.47 19.16
CA PRO A 55 6.24 -21.31 18.47
C PRO A 55 5.55 -20.04 18.96
N SER A 56 5.02 -19.23 18.04
CA SER A 56 4.34 -17.97 18.35
C SER A 56 3.10 -18.15 19.26
N ASP A 57 2.62 -19.39 19.42
CA ASP A 57 1.47 -19.79 20.22
C ASP A 57 1.81 -20.44 21.58
N GLY A 58 3.10 -20.56 21.95
CA GLY A 58 3.52 -20.93 23.32
C GLY A 58 3.17 -22.37 23.79
N GLU A 59 2.44 -23.16 23.00
CA GLU A 59 2.12 -24.55 23.32
C GLU A 59 2.81 -25.49 22.33
N GLY A 60 3.93 -26.08 22.76
CA GLY A 60 4.74 -27.02 21.96
C GLY A 60 3.99 -28.30 21.54
N ARG A 61 3.12 -28.20 20.54
CA ARG A 61 2.55 -29.33 19.79
C ARG A 61 3.05 -29.29 18.34
N GLY A 62 3.26 -30.48 17.79
CA GLY A 62 3.98 -30.71 16.53
C GLY A 62 3.65 -29.72 15.42
N CYS A 63 4.66 -28.98 14.98
CA CYS A 63 4.53 -27.98 13.93
C CYS A 63 4.31 -28.67 12.57
N SER A 64 3.21 -28.34 11.90
CA SER A 64 3.09 -28.52 10.46
C SER A 64 4.09 -27.61 9.74
N MET A 65 4.36 -27.84 8.45
CA MET A 65 5.18 -26.92 7.63
C MET A 65 4.63 -25.47 7.64
N GLU A 66 3.32 -25.29 7.83
CA GLU A 66 2.68 -23.99 8.02
C GLU A 66 3.01 -23.37 9.39
N GLY A 67 3.12 -24.19 10.45
CA GLY A 67 3.58 -23.76 11.77
C GLY A 67 5.06 -23.35 11.80
N LEU A 68 5.91 -23.96 10.98
CA LEU A 68 7.32 -23.57 10.81
C LEU A 68 7.48 -22.21 10.11
N ALA A 69 6.59 -21.87 9.16
CA ALA A 69 6.56 -20.56 8.54
C ALA A 69 6.06 -19.46 9.51
N GLY A 70 5.09 -19.80 10.38
CA GLY A 70 4.64 -18.93 11.48
C GLY A 70 5.70 -18.69 12.55
N ALA A 71 6.56 -19.68 12.82
CA ALA A 71 7.70 -19.52 13.73
C ALA A 71 8.80 -18.61 13.16
N ALA A 72 8.90 -18.45 11.84
CA ALA A 72 9.95 -17.66 11.19
C ALA A 72 9.64 -16.16 11.08
N PHE A 73 8.37 -15.75 11.21
CA PHE A 73 7.96 -14.35 11.03
C PHE A 73 6.90 -13.92 12.05
N VAL A 74 7.04 -12.71 12.58
CA VAL A 74 6.05 -12.09 13.48
C VAL A 74 5.32 -10.97 12.76
N GLY A 75 3.99 -10.92 12.93
CA GLY A 75 3.17 -9.82 12.45
C GLY A 75 3.43 -8.56 13.26
N LEU A 76 3.47 -7.41 12.59
CA LEU A 76 3.64 -6.10 13.20
C LEU A 76 2.45 -5.21 12.84
N SER A 77 2.14 -4.22 13.69
CA SER A 77 1.09 -3.25 13.36
C SER A 77 1.51 -2.24 12.27
N GLY A 78 2.82 -2.19 11.96
CA GLY A 78 3.38 -1.12 11.14
C GLY A 78 3.45 0.20 11.90
N MET A 79 3.88 1.26 11.21
CA MET A 79 4.02 2.60 11.80
C MET A 79 2.65 3.25 12.04
N THR A 80 2.50 3.93 13.16
CA THR A 80 1.36 4.81 13.43
C THR A 80 1.44 6.10 12.62
N ALA A 81 0.34 6.84 12.55
CA ALA A 81 0.32 8.19 11.98
C ALA A 81 1.34 9.12 12.67
N GLY A 82 1.44 9.04 14.00
CA GLY A 82 2.39 9.84 14.80
C GLY A 82 3.84 9.51 14.47
N GLU A 83 4.18 8.21 14.40
CA GLU A 83 5.54 7.76 14.04
C GLU A 83 5.92 8.19 12.61
N ILE A 84 4.98 8.16 11.66
CA ILE A 84 5.23 8.63 10.31
C ILE A 84 5.51 10.14 10.30
N GLN A 85 4.71 10.93 11.01
CA GLN A 85 4.88 12.38 11.05
C GLN A 85 6.18 12.78 11.78
N GLU A 86 6.56 12.05 12.82
CA GLU A 86 7.82 12.24 13.54
C GLU A 86 9.03 11.93 12.64
N GLU A 87 8.98 10.81 11.90
CA GLU A 87 10.12 10.35 11.09
C GLU A 87 10.23 11.04 9.72
N PHE A 88 9.10 11.29 9.05
CA PHE A 88 9.04 11.76 7.66
C PHE A 88 8.50 13.20 7.49
N GLY A 89 8.05 13.83 8.57
CA GLY A 89 7.53 15.19 8.57
C GLY A 89 6.01 15.31 8.58
N SER A 90 5.53 16.42 9.14
CA SER A 90 4.11 16.75 9.31
C SER A 90 3.35 17.03 8.00
N GLU A 91 4.08 17.18 6.89
CA GLU A 91 3.55 17.37 5.54
C GLU A 91 2.79 16.13 5.04
N TRP A 92 3.10 14.95 5.61
CA TRP A 92 2.35 13.73 5.35
C TRP A 92 1.00 13.74 6.07
N GLN A 93 -0.06 13.77 5.27
CA GLN A 93 -1.42 13.55 5.78
C GLN A 93 -1.65 12.06 6.00
N CYS A 94 -1.86 11.65 7.25
CA CYS A 94 -2.17 10.26 7.61
C CYS A 94 -3.65 10.11 7.94
N SER A 95 -4.21 8.93 7.66
CA SER A 95 -5.58 8.61 8.08
C SER A 95 -5.64 8.40 9.59
N GLY A 96 -6.73 8.84 10.23
CA GLY A 96 -6.99 8.51 11.65
C GLY A 96 -7.13 7.01 11.91
N SER A 97 -7.37 6.19 10.87
CA SER A 97 -7.32 4.72 10.99
C SER A 97 -5.93 4.14 11.28
N MET A 98 -4.88 4.99 11.27
CA MET A 98 -3.50 4.60 11.52
C MET A 98 -3.00 5.01 12.92
N GLU A 99 -3.89 5.37 13.85
CA GLU A 99 -3.52 5.74 15.23
C GLU A 99 -2.77 4.60 15.95
N ASP A 100 -3.20 3.35 15.77
CA ASP A 100 -2.62 2.15 16.38
C ASP A 100 -1.77 1.32 15.39
N GLY A 101 -1.35 1.94 14.28
CA GLY A 101 -0.68 1.28 13.16
C GLY A 101 -1.63 1.03 11.99
N TRP A 102 -1.07 0.75 10.81
CA TRP A 102 -1.84 0.58 9.58
C TRP A 102 -2.21 -0.87 9.26
N TYR A 103 -1.66 -1.83 10.02
CA TYR A 103 -1.95 -3.25 9.87
C TYR A 103 -2.43 -3.84 11.20
N ASP A 104 -3.43 -4.71 11.15
CA ASP A 104 -3.77 -5.55 12.29
C ASP A 104 -2.97 -6.86 12.18
N PRO A 105 -2.06 -7.19 13.12
CA PRO A 105 -1.36 -8.47 13.09
C PRO A 105 -2.26 -9.65 13.48
N ALA A 106 -3.37 -9.43 14.18
CA ALA A 106 -4.27 -10.50 14.64
C ALA A 106 -5.05 -11.17 13.50
N GLN A 107 -5.29 -10.47 12.38
CA GLN A 107 -5.85 -11.06 11.16
C GLN A 107 -4.85 -11.97 10.41
N GLY A 108 -3.60 -12.06 10.87
CA GLY A 108 -2.57 -12.90 10.26
C GLY A 108 -2.09 -12.36 8.90
N ARG A 109 -1.50 -13.23 8.08
CA ARG A 109 -1.00 -12.88 6.75
C ARG A 109 -2.16 -12.64 5.79
N GLU A 110 -2.09 -11.55 5.04
CA GLU A 110 -3.11 -11.24 4.03
C GLU A 110 -3.21 -12.37 2.99
N THR A 111 -4.44 -12.82 2.74
CA THR A 111 -4.80 -13.78 1.69
C THR A 111 -4.96 -13.09 0.33
N LEU A 112 -4.85 -13.85 -0.76
CA LEU A 112 -5.10 -13.32 -2.11
C LEU A 112 -6.49 -12.66 -2.25
N GLN A 113 -7.52 -13.23 -1.62
CA GLN A 113 -8.87 -12.68 -1.65
C GLN A 113 -8.97 -11.32 -0.93
N GLN A 114 -8.29 -11.17 0.22
CA GLN A 114 -8.20 -9.89 0.91
C GLN A 114 -7.46 -8.84 0.05
N MET A 115 -6.34 -9.22 -0.58
CA MET A 115 -5.60 -8.34 -1.49
C MET A 115 -6.47 -7.92 -2.68
N LEU A 116 -7.22 -8.84 -3.29
CA LEU A 116 -8.16 -8.52 -4.38
C LEU A 116 -9.26 -7.55 -3.93
N GLY A 117 -9.79 -7.72 -2.71
CA GLY A 117 -10.75 -6.79 -2.12
C GLY A 117 -10.16 -5.39 -1.90
N ARG A 118 -8.93 -5.33 -1.39
CA ARG A 118 -8.19 -4.07 -1.17
C ARG A 118 -7.85 -3.37 -2.49
N ALA A 119 -7.36 -4.10 -3.48
CA ALA A 119 -7.06 -3.54 -4.80
C ALA A 119 -8.32 -2.97 -5.48
N ARG A 120 -9.47 -3.64 -5.37
CA ARG A 120 -10.76 -3.12 -5.88
C ARG A 120 -11.14 -1.77 -5.27
N LYS A 121 -11.03 -1.65 -3.94
CA LYS A 121 -11.30 -0.38 -3.24
C LYS A 121 -10.39 0.75 -3.71
N VAL A 122 -9.11 0.44 -3.95
CA VAL A 122 -8.14 1.41 -4.49
C VAL A 122 -8.51 1.82 -5.91
N VAL A 123 -8.86 0.88 -6.79
CA VAL A 123 -9.29 1.17 -8.16
C VAL A 123 -10.55 2.04 -8.16
N GLU A 124 -11.55 1.72 -7.35
CA GLU A 124 -12.75 2.54 -7.19
C GLU A 124 -12.43 3.96 -6.71
N TRP A 125 -11.49 4.10 -5.79
CA TRP A 125 -11.04 5.40 -5.30
C TRP A 125 -10.32 6.21 -6.39
N ILE A 126 -9.46 5.59 -7.21
CA ILE A 126 -8.82 6.23 -8.36
C ILE A 126 -9.87 6.73 -9.37
N TYR A 127 -10.88 5.91 -9.69
CA TYR A 127 -11.97 6.34 -10.57
C TYR A 127 -12.79 7.49 -10.00
N LYS A 128 -13.03 7.51 -8.68
CA LYS A 128 -13.71 8.65 -8.01
C LYS A 128 -12.90 9.93 -8.14
N MET A 129 -11.58 9.87 -7.99
CA MET A 129 -10.70 11.03 -8.21
C MET A 129 -10.74 11.51 -9.66
N ALA A 130 -10.65 10.59 -10.62
CA ALA A 130 -10.75 10.94 -12.04
C ALA A 130 -12.12 11.56 -12.39
N ALA A 131 -13.19 11.10 -11.75
CA ALA A 131 -14.54 11.64 -11.94
C ALA A 131 -14.73 13.01 -11.29
N SER A 132 -14.13 13.28 -10.12
CA SER A 132 -14.26 14.57 -9.45
C SER A 132 -13.44 15.67 -10.11
N ARG A 133 -12.37 15.32 -10.83
CA ARG A 133 -11.41 16.27 -11.44
C ARG A 133 -10.73 17.18 -10.44
N ASP A 134 -10.69 16.78 -9.17
CA ASP A 134 -9.98 17.53 -8.12
C ASP A 134 -8.45 17.43 -8.28
N VAL A 135 -7.98 16.41 -9.01
CA VAL A 135 -6.57 16.09 -9.22
C VAL A 135 -6.36 15.64 -10.66
N ASP A 136 -5.52 16.37 -11.40
CA ASP A 136 -5.14 16.00 -12.77
C ASP A 136 -4.07 14.88 -12.80
N THR A 137 -3.21 14.82 -11.78
CA THR A 137 -2.14 13.83 -11.70
C THR A 137 -1.96 13.32 -10.28
N LEU A 138 -2.07 12.00 -10.15
CA LEU A 138 -1.81 11.25 -8.92
C LEU A 138 -0.51 10.45 -9.08
N LEU A 139 0.49 10.76 -8.26
CA LEU A 139 1.70 9.97 -8.12
C LEU A 139 1.47 8.93 -7.02
N VAL A 140 1.70 7.66 -7.31
CA VAL A 140 1.54 6.56 -6.36
C VAL A 140 2.88 5.86 -6.15
N VAL A 141 3.32 5.77 -4.90
CA VAL A 141 4.46 4.95 -4.49
C VAL A 141 3.94 3.73 -3.72
N THR A 142 4.13 2.54 -4.28
CA THR A 142 3.63 1.29 -3.69
C THR A 142 4.61 0.15 -3.99
N HIS A 143 4.19 -1.09 -3.74
CA HIS A 143 5.01 -2.29 -3.85
C HIS A 143 4.62 -3.13 -5.05
N GLN A 144 5.44 -4.14 -5.34
CA GLN A 144 5.40 -4.82 -6.62
C GLN A 144 4.09 -5.60 -6.79
N ASP A 145 3.77 -6.54 -5.90
CA ASP A 145 2.64 -7.44 -6.10
C ASP A 145 1.32 -6.67 -6.08
N PHE A 146 1.17 -5.76 -5.11
CA PHE A 146 -0.01 -4.92 -5.00
C PHE A 146 -0.16 -3.96 -6.19
N GLY A 147 0.91 -3.25 -6.57
CA GLY A 147 0.91 -2.31 -7.69
C GLY A 147 0.60 -2.99 -9.02
N CYS A 148 1.17 -4.18 -9.27
CA CYS A 148 0.88 -4.98 -10.45
C CYS A 148 -0.60 -5.38 -10.53
N LEU A 149 -1.21 -5.76 -9.40
CA LEU A 149 -2.62 -6.12 -9.37
C LEU A 149 -3.52 -4.92 -9.67
N VAL A 150 -3.25 -3.76 -9.04
CA VAL A 150 -4.00 -2.52 -9.30
C VAL A 150 -3.89 -2.11 -10.77
N LEU A 151 -2.69 -2.16 -11.36
CA LEU A 151 -2.49 -1.85 -12.78
C LEU A 151 -3.25 -2.80 -13.70
N ARG A 152 -3.22 -4.12 -13.43
CA ARG A 152 -4.01 -5.10 -14.19
C ARG A 152 -5.51 -4.81 -14.13
N MET A 153 -6.01 -4.44 -12.95
CA MET A 153 -7.43 -4.06 -12.78
C MET A 153 -7.78 -2.79 -13.55
N LEU A 154 -6.93 -1.75 -13.51
CA LEU A 154 -7.16 -0.50 -14.25
C LEU A 154 -7.09 -0.70 -15.77
N LEU A 155 -6.20 -1.56 -16.24
CA LEU A 155 -6.00 -1.86 -17.66
C LEU A 155 -6.95 -2.93 -18.20
N ASN A 156 -7.72 -3.60 -17.32
CA ASN A 156 -8.48 -4.80 -17.65
C ASN A 156 -7.62 -5.84 -18.42
N ALA A 157 -6.41 -6.11 -17.89
CA ALA A 157 -5.40 -6.94 -18.55
C ALA A 157 -5.03 -8.17 -17.72
N ASP A 158 -4.90 -9.31 -18.38
CA ASP A 158 -4.58 -10.60 -17.75
C ASP A 158 -3.07 -10.92 -17.71
N HIS A 159 -2.24 -10.13 -18.38
CA HIS A 159 -0.81 -10.44 -18.52
C HIS A 159 0.00 -10.00 -17.29
N PRO A 160 1.07 -10.76 -16.95
CA PRO A 160 1.96 -10.37 -15.88
C PRO A 160 2.71 -9.08 -16.26
N GLN A 161 2.37 -7.98 -15.60
CA GLN A 161 3.28 -6.86 -15.46
C GLN A 161 4.22 -7.20 -14.30
N TRP A 162 5.52 -7.16 -14.56
CA TRP A 162 6.56 -7.22 -13.53
C TRP A 162 7.15 -5.83 -13.40
N LEU A 163 7.00 -5.22 -12.23
CA LEU A 163 7.57 -3.92 -11.94
C LEU A 163 8.93 -4.14 -11.26
N PHE A 164 9.97 -3.46 -11.76
CA PHE A 164 11.26 -3.42 -11.09
C PHE A 164 11.25 -2.31 -10.01
N ASN A 165 12.15 -2.42 -9.04
CA ASN A 165 12.32 -1.37 -8.02
C ASN A 165 12.50 -0.01 -8.69
N THR A 166 11.74 0.99 -8.23
CA THR A 166 11.75 2.37 -8.76
C THR A 166 11.34 2.51 -10.24
N SER A 167 10.79 1.47 -10.86
CA SER A 167 10.19 1.61 -12.20
C SER A 167 8.96 2.50 -12.15
N THR A 168 8.84 3.41 -13.13
CA THR A 168 7.70 4.31 -13.26
C THR A 168 6.77 3.80 -14.35
N THR A 169 5.50 3.66 -14.03
CA THR A 169 4.42 3.38 -15.00
C THR A 169 3.47 4.57 -15.01
N ALA A 170 3.10 5.04 -16.19
CA ALA A 170 2.12 6.10 -16.38
C ALA A 170 0.86 5.54 -17.05
N LEU A 171 -0.30 5.92 -16.53
CA LEU A 171 -1.60 5.54 -17.07
C LEU A 171 -2.54 6.75 -17.03
N GLU A 172 -3.25 6.98 -18.12
CA GLU A 172 -4.35 7.93 -18.17
C GLU A 172 -5.66 7.22 -17.79
N VAL A 173 -6.35 7.72 -16.76
CA VAL A 173 -7.63 7.17 -16.29
C VAL A 173 -8.72 8.19 -16.57
N THR A 174 -9.74 7.78 -17.34
CA THR A 174 -10.90 8.61 -17.67
C THR A 174 -12.14 8.13 -16.94
N ALA A 175 -12.99 9.06 -16.48
CA ALA A 175 -14.19 8.78 -15.70
C ALA A 175 -15.25 7.93 -16.42
N SER A 176 -15.17 7.84 -17.76
CA SER A 176 -16.08 7.05 -18.59
C SER A 176 -15.87 5.53 -18.49
N PHE A 177 -14.78 5.09 -17.83
CA PHE A 177 -14.39 3.67 -17.76
C PHE A 177 -14.59 3.05 -16.37
N ALA A 178 -15.60 3.46 -15.60
CA ALA A 178 -15.96 2.71 -14.39
C ALA A 178 -16.39 1.28 -14.81
N PRO A 179 -15.70 0.21 -14.37
CA PRO A 179 -16.07 -1.15 -14.74
C PRO A 179 -17.52 -1.39 -14.30
N ARG A 180 -18.36 -1.81 -15.25
CA ARG A 180 -19.73 -2.23 -14.93
C ARG A 180 -19.61 -3.43 -14.01
N VAL A 181 -19.97 -3.27 -12.75
CA VAL A 181 -20.06 -4.37 -11.81
C VAL A 181 -21.09 -5.35 -12.38
N SER A 182 -20.64 -6.45 -12.96
CA SER A 182 -21.53 -7.55 -13.31
C SER A 182 -21.92 -8.22 -12.00
N SER A 183 -23.13 -7.94 -11.52
CA SER A 183 -23.75 -8.75 -10.47
C SER A 183 -23.98 -10.15 -11.03
N SER A 184 -23.16 -11.11 -10.61
CA SER A 184 -23.45 -12.54 -10.71
C SER A 184 -24.27 -12.99 -9.51
#